data_AF-A0A059LEG3-F1
#
_entry.id   AF-A0A059LEG3-F1
#
_cell.length_a   1.000
_cell.length_b   1.000
_cell.length_c   1.000
_cell.angle_alpha   90.00
_cell.angle_beta   90.00
_cell.angle_gamma   90.00
#
_symmetry.space_group_name_H-M   'P 1'
#
loop_
_entity.id
_entity.type
_entity.pdbx_description
1 polymer ?
#
loop_
_entity_poly.entity_id
_entity_poly.type
_entity_poly.pdbx_seq_one_letter_code
_entity_poly.pdbx_strand_id
1 'polypeptide(L)'
;MLSRIISRATRAFRNRDVVGVDGLGNVYYREMEKSMNGETVEKRRVDMQGREYSPDLIPPEWSQWLSRTRHDPPLAEEIAA
;
A
#
# COMPACT_ATOMS: atom_id res chain seq x y z
N MET A 1 -6.05 -43.98 -10.93
CA MET A 1 -5.50 -42.64 -11.21
C MET A 1 -6.61 -41.61 -11.02
N LEU A 2 -6.54 -40.74 -10.01
CA LEU A 2 -7.23 -39.45 -10.00
C LEU A 2 -6.54 -38.56 -8.96
N SER A 3 -5.72 -37.66 -9.48
CA SER A 3 -5.00 -36.64 -8.72
C SER A 3 -6.01 -35.64 -8.17
N ARG A 4 -6.15 -35.59 -6.84
CA ARG A 4 -6.63 -34.38 -6.17
C ARG A 4 -5.43 -33.46 -6.04
N ILE A 5 -5.29 -32.55 -6.99
CA ILE A 5 -4.39 -31.40 -6.84
C ILE A 5 -4.95 -30.59 -5.68
N ILE A 6 -4.39 -30.79 -4.49
CA ILE A 6 -4.59 -29.89 -3.37
C ILE A 6 -3.79 -28.65 -3.73
N SER A 7 -4.47 -27.64 -4.27
CA SER A 7 -3.94 -26.29 -4.40
C SER A 7 -3.65 -25.75 -3.00
N ARG A 8 -2.48 -26.04 -2.46
CA ARG A 8 -1.93 -25.28 -1.35
C ARG A 8 -1.61 -23.91 -1.93
N ALA A 9 -2.59 -23.01 -1.91
CA ALA A 9 -2.33 -21.60 -2.01
C ALA A 9 -1.34 -21.29 -0.89
N THR A 10 -0.07 -21.17 -1.24
CA THR A 10 0.93 -20.56 -0.37
C THR A 10 0.41 -19.15 -0.16
N ARG A 11 -0.23 -18.92 0.99
CA ARG A 11 -0.46 -17.58 1.50
C ARG A 11 0.94 -17.02 1.72
N ALA A 12 1.53 -16.47 0.67
CA ALA A 12 2.67 -15.59 0.79
C ALA A 12 2.25 -14.58 1.85
N PHE A 13 2.97 -14.58 2.96
CA PHE A 13 2.83 -13.54 3.97
C PHE A 13 3.01 -12.23 3.22
N ARG A 14 1.89 -11.59 2.92
CA ARG A 14 1.83 -10.34 2.19
C ARG A 14 2.37 -9.35 3.22
N ASN A 15 3.66 -9.01 3.15
CA ASN A 15 4.32 -8.03 4.03
C ASN A 15 3.76 -6.61 3.81
N ARG A 16 2.46 -6.48 3.51
CA ARG A 16 1.78 -5.30 3.02
C ARG A 16 0.60 -5.02 3.95
N ASP A 17 0.77 -4.03 4.82
CA ASP A 17 -0.27 -3.52 5.71
C ASP A 17 -1.10 -2.46 4.98
N VAL A 18 -2.42 -2.51 5.16
CA VAL A 18 -3.30 -1.39 4.77
C VAL A 18 -3.15 -0.30 5.82
N VAL A 19 -2.83 0.91 5.37
CA VAL A 19 -2.62 2.08 6.23
C VAL A 19 -3.84 2.98 6.26
N GLY A 20 -4.52 3.14 5.12
CA GLY A 20 -5.71 3.97 5.05
C GLY A 20 -6.38 3.93 3.67
N VAL A 21 -7.54 4.57 3.62
CA VAL A 21 -8.34 4.76 2.40
C VAL A 21 -8.77 6.22 2.37
N ASP A 22 -8.61 6.91 1.24
CA ASP A 22 -9.08 8.30 1.10
C ASP A 22 -10.54 8.40 0.61
N GLY A 23 -11.04 9.63 0.48
CA GLY A 23 -12.40 9.88 0.01
C GLY A 23 -12.69 9.43 -1.43
N LEU A 24 -11.66 9.24 -2.25
CA LEU A 24 -11.79 8.69 -3.61
C LEU A 24 -11.73 7.16 -3.63
N GLY A 25 -11.45 6.53 -2.50
CA GLY A 25 -11.30 5.08 -2.37
C GLY A 25 -9.92 4.57 -2.75
N ASN A 26 -8.91 5.44 -2.90
CA ASN A 26 -7.53 4.98 -3.07
C ASN A 26 -7.07 4.29 -1.79
N VAL A 27 -6.41 3.13 -1.92
CA VAL A 27 -5.95 2.35 -0.75
C VAL A 27 -4.45 2.49 -0.61
N TYR A 28 -4.01 2.89 0.58
CA TYR A 28 -2.60 3.14 0.89
C TYR A 28 -2.02 2.00 1.70
N TYR A 29 -0.80 1.61 1.35
CA TYR A 29 -0.15 0.46 1.94
C TYR A 29 1.28 0.75 2.35
N ARG A 30 1.67 0.11 3.45
CA ARG A 30 3.06 0.03 3.92
C ARG A 30 3.55 -1.39 3.71
N GLU A 31 4.68 -1.56 3.04
CA GLU A 31 5.26 -2.84 2.72
C GLU A 31 6.70 -2.95 3.22
N MET A 32 7.05 -4.02 3.95
CA MET A 32 8.43 -4.23 4.42
C MET A 32 9.14 -5.24 3.52
N GLU A 33 10.13 -4.79 2.75
CA GLU A 33 10.87 -5.62 1.80
C GLU A 33 12.34 -5.72 2.19
N LYS A 34 12.97 -6.87 1.91
CA LYS A 34 14.41 -7.03 2.05
C LYS A 34 15.10 -6.53 0.79
N SER A 35 15.98 -5.54 0.92
CA SER A 35 16.86 -5.12 -0.17
C SER A 35 17.94 -6.19 -0.45
N MET A 36 18.66 -6.04 -1.57
CA MET A 36 19.71 -6.98 -1.99
C MET A 36 20.84 -7.16 -0.97
N ASN A 37 21.07 -6.16 -0.11
CA ASN A 37 22.04 -6.19 0.99
C ASN A 37 21.47 -6.76 2.30
N GLY A 38 20.20 -7.19 2.34
CA GLY A 38 19.54 -7.77 3.51
C GLY A 38 18.91 -6.77 4.49
N GLU A 39 19.01 -5.47 4.23
CA GLU A 39 18.33 -4.44 5.01
C GLU A 39 16.80 -4.50 4.81
N THR A 40 16.04 -4.17 5.84
CA THR A 40 14.58 -4.06 5.73
C THR A 40 14.24 -2.63 5.31
N VAL A 41 13.67 -2.47 4.12
CA VAL A 41 13.24 -1.19 3.57
C VAL A 41 11.73 -1.15 3.56
N GLU A 42 11.15 -0.16 4.24
CA GLU A 42 9.73 0.17 4.09
C GLU A 42 9.48 0.66 2.65
N LYS A 43 8.41 0.27 1.99
CA LYS A 43 7.89 0.81 0.74
C LYS A 43 6.46 1.29 0.98
N ARG A 44 6.11 2.43 0.39
CA ARG A 44 4.77 3.02 0.47
C ARG A 44 4.14 3.00 -0.91
N ARG A 45 2.92 2.50 -1.02
CA ARG A 45 2.23 2.31 -2.31
C ARG A 45 0.76 2.70 -2.20
N VAL A 46 0.23 3.20 -3.30
CA VAL A 46 -1.20 3.47 -3.47
C VAL A 46 -1.78 2.52 -4.51
N ASP A 47 -2.99 2.04 -4.26
CA ASP A 47 -3.81 1.30 -5.22
C ASP A 47 -4.95 2.20 -5.67
N MET A 48 -4.95 2.56 -6.95
CA MET A 48 -5.92 3.46 -7.56
C MET A 48 -7.27 2.80 -7.85
N GLN A 49 -7.47 1.54 -7.42
CA GLN A 49 -8.71 0.76 -7.62
C GLN A 49 -9.13 0.66 -9.09
N GLY A 50 -8.15 0.44 -9.97
CA GLY A 50 -8.37 0.31 -11.41
C GLY A 50 -8.46 1.63 -12.17
N ARG A 51 -8.37 2.78 -11.49
CA ARG A 51 -8.18 4.09 -12.15
C ARG A 51 -6.73 4.23 -12.64
N GLU A 52 -6.55 5.02 -13.70
CA GLU A 52 -5.22 5.45 -14.11
C GLU A 52 -4.61 6.36 -13.05
N TYR A 53 -3.30 6.22 -12.83
CA TYR A 53 -2.59 7.07 -11.88
C TYR A 53 -2.57 8.52 -12.39
N SER A 54 -3.05 9.44 -11.56
CA SER A 54 -2.84 10.87 -11.72
C SER A 54 -2.50 11.48 -10.35
N PRO A 55 -1.46 12.35 -10.26
CA PRO A 55 -1.13 13.04 -9.01
C PRO A 55 -2.30 13.83 -8.41
N ASP A 56 -3.20 14.36 -9.25
CA ASP A 56 -4.37 15.13 -8.82
C ASP A 56 -5.42 14.27 -8.11
N LEU A 57 -5.34 12.95 -8.26
CA LEU A 57 -6.22 11.99 -7.58
C LEU A 57 -5.69 11.56 -6.22
N ILE A 58 -4.58 12.15 -5.73
CA ILE A 58 -3.97 11.83 -4.45
C ILE A 58 -4.02 13.08 -3.56
N PRO A 59 -4.66 13.03 -2.37
CA PRO A 59 -4.63 14.13 -1.42
C PRO A 59 -3.20 14.54 -1.05
N PRO A 60 -2.92 15.85 -0.86
CA PRO A 60 -1.56 16.34 -0.59
C PRO A 60 -0.85 15.63 0.58
N GLU A 61 -1.58 15.33 1.64
CA GLU A 61 -1.07 14.67 2.85
C GLU A 61 -0.63 13.24 2.55
N TRP A 62 -1.41 12.51 1.74
CA TRP A 62 -1.03 11.19 1.26
C TRP A 62 0.15 11.25 0.30
N SER A 63 0.24 12.27 -0.55
CA SER A 63 1.38 12.49 -1.44
C SER A 63 2.68 12.68 -0.64
N GLN A 64 2.66 13.51 0.42
CA GLN A 64 3.79 13.71 1.33
C GLN A 64 4.18 12.44 2.09
N TRP A 65 3.19 11.62 2.46
CA TRP A 65 3.47 10.33 3.10
C TRP A 65 4.09 9.35 2.09
N LEU A 66 3.57 9.24 0.87
CA LEU A 66 4.15 8.40 -0.18
C LEU A 66 5.59 8.82 -0.54
N SER A 67 5.87 10.13 -0.57
CA SER A 67 7.21 10.68 -0.80
C SER A 67 8.17 10.56 0.39
N ARG A 68 7.67 10.11 1.55
CA ARG A 68 8.39 10.06 2.84
C ARG A 68 8.84 11.42 3.38
N THR A 69 8.30 12.51 2.86
CA THR A 69 8.48 13.84 3.47
C THR A 69 7.80 13.89 4.84
N ARG A 70 6.73 13.11 5.00
CA ARG A 70 6.00 12.89 6.25
C ARG A 70 6.22 11.47 6.78
N HIS A 71 6.54 11.32 8.06
CA HIS A 71 6.77 10.01 8.68
C HIS A 71 5.46 9.23 8.87
N ASP A 72 4.49 9.83 9.54
CA ASP A 72 3.22 9.20 9.91
C ASP A 72 2.16 9.40 8.83
N PRO A 73 1.24 8.44 8.64
CA PRO A 73 0.13 8.62 7.69
C PRO A 73 -0.76 9.79 8.11
N PRO A 74 -1.55 10.34 7.16
CA PRO A 74 -2.50 11.39 7.50
C PRO A 74 -3.58 10.87 8.45
N LEU A 75 -4.08 11.76 9.30
CA LEU A 75 -5.25 11.53 10.14
C LEU A 75 -6.52 11.69 9.32
N ALA A 76 -7.60 11.02 9.72
CA ALA A 76 -8.88 11.10 9.00
C ALA A 76 -9.41 12.54 8.90
N GLU A 77 -9.17 13.37 9.91
CA GLU A 77 -9.55 14.78 9.94
C GLU A 77 -8.78 15.65 8.93
N GLU A 78 -7.55 15.27 8.57
CA GLU A 78 -6.73 16.02 7.61
C GLU A 78 -7.17 15.76 6.16
N ILE A 79 -7.89 14.67 5.90
CA ILE A 79 -8.32 14.25 4.55
C ILE A 79 -9.75 14.70 4.23
N ALA A 80 -10.55 15.00 5.26
CA ALA A 80 -11.96 15.35 5.12
C ALA A 80 -12.22 16.84 4.77
N ALA A 81 -11.16 17.62 4.53
CA ALA A 81 -11.21 19.07 4.31
C ALA A 81 -11.59 19.46 2.87
#